data_AF-A0A5A9ZHM0-F1
#
_entry.id   AF-A0A5A9ZHM0-F1
#
_cell.length_a   1.000
_cell.length_b   1.000
_cell.length_c   1.000
_cell.angle_alpha   90.00
_cell.angle_beta   90.00
_cell.angle_gamma   90.00
#
_symmetry.space_group_name_H-M   'P 1'
#
loop_
_entity.id
_entity.type
_entity.pdbx_description
1 polymer ?
#
loop_
_entity_poly.entity_id
_entity_poly.type
_entity_poly.pdbx_seq_one_letter_code
_entity_poly.pdbx_strand_id
1 'polypeptide(L)'
;MPTMPVDNGFYVTSGFGPRWGTFHYGTDFGRGGGSGGHPVYAVKDGTVTASGPASGFGQWVNVDHPASNGGGLTVYGHVIPEVRVGQSVTEGQRIARINPDSRTNGGVAPHLHLEWHRYVWSPPGPDRLDPMAMLAGARWPGTPPKKEPRMAQPSTTYTQLTTVDRGWRDPNTVPLIAIHTYECPRESGERALRNRAQYQQTSGTGSYTVLVSADGKSLRANDDNYTPCASLHTGDRLGFHLSFLAYARDSRETWLAYDTQLREAARICAEWCRLYGHQPRHLSIAEMRARKAKGFCTHADISDAFGESDHRDPGKGFPMDVFLRYVTEALNPAPSPAPPTKEDELNTDQHRMLQEIWDQLRGPGGKGWPQLGKTEKGENLTLVDAIAEIRADLDKLMEK
;
A
#
# COMPACT_ATOMS: atom_id res chain seq x y z
N MET A 1 -0.05 4.46 -17.41
CA MET A 1 -0.42 4.36 -18.85
C MET A 1 0.82 4.03 -19.68
N PRO A 2 0.73 3.44 -20.88
CA PRO A 2 1.90 3.16 -21.71
C PRO A 2 2.49 4.41 -22.39
N THR A 3 3.73 4.29 -22.88
CA THR A 3 4.39 5.26 -23.76
C THR A 3 4.43 4.73 -25.19
N MET A 4 4.30 5.62 -26.18
CA MET A 4 4.44 5.30 -27.60
C MET A 4 5.85 4.75 -27.86
N PRO A 5 5.99 3.70 -28.68
CA PRO A 5 7.26 3.01 -28.89
C PRO A 5 8.24 3.78 -29.79
N VAL A 6 7.83 4.93 -30.32
CA VAL A 6 8.56 5.78 -31.28
C VAL A 6 8.32 7.26 -30.96
N ASP A 7 9.17 8.13 -31.50
CA ASP A 7 9.04 9.59 -31.35
C ASP A 7 7.73 10.14 -31.95
N ASN A 8 7.32 11.31 -31.46
CA ASN A 8 6.21 12.06 -32.05
C ASN A 8 6.48 12.37 -33.54
N GLY A 9 5.45 12.21 -34.38
CA GLY A 9 5.54 12.37 -35.84
C GLY A 9 5.63 11.06 -36.63
N PHE A 10 5.70 9.91 -35.95
CA PHE A 10 5.44 8.61 -36.56
C PHE A 10 3.94 8.36 -36.73
N TYR A 11 3.58 7.58 -37.75
CA TYR A 11 2.22 7.14 -38.03
C TYR A 11 2.17 5.65 -38.33
N VAL A 12 0.99 5.05 -38.18
CA VAL A 12 0.75 3.66 -38.55
C VAL A 12 0.85 3.54 -40.07
N THR A 13 1.87 2.83 -40.55
CA THR A 13 2.00 2.50 -41.97
C THR A 13 1.17 1.27 -42.31
N SER A 14 0.97 0.37 -41.35
CA SER A 14 0.12 -0.80 -41.54
C SER A 14 -0.33 -1.42 -40.21
N GLY A 15 -1.64 -1.66 -40.07
CA GLY A 15 -2.27 -2.04 -38.80
C GLY A 15 -2.29 -3.54 -38.49
N PHE A 16 -2.80 -3.89 -37.31
CA PHE A 16 -3.14 -5.25 -36.91
C PHE A 16 -4.39 -5.73 -37.66
N GLY A 17 -4.38 -6.97 -38.16
CA GLY A 17 -5.53 -7.55 -38.85
C GLY A 17 -5.22 -8.22 -40.19
N PRO A 18 -6.26 -8.66 -40.92
CA PRO A 18 -6.11 -9.35 -42.21
C PRO A 18 -5.37 -8.50 -43.25
N ARG A 19 -4.42 -9.12 -43.97
CA ARG A 19 -3.71 -8.56 -45.13
C ARG A 19 -3.64 -9.59 -46.24
N TRP A 20 -4.25 -9.33 -47.41
CA TRP A 20 -4.19 -10.14 -48.64
C TRP A 20 -3.80 -11.63 -48.46
N GLY A 21 -4.70 -12.43 -47.87
CA GLY A 21 -4.50 -13.88 -47.70
C GLY A 21 -3.66 -14.30 -46.50
N THR A 22 -3.17 -13.36 -45.70
CA THR A 22 -2.48 -13.55 -44.41
C THR A 22 -3.09 -12.65 -43.32
N PHE A 23 -2.56 -12.75 -42.09
CA PHE A 23 -2.95 -11.93 -40.95
C PHE A 23 -1.71 -11.26 -40.35
N HIS A 24 -1.80 -9.95 -40.10
CA HIS A 24 -0.73 -9.19 -39.47
C HIS A 24 -0.96 -9.08 -37.96
N TYR A 25 -0.05 -9.66 -37.19
CA TYR A 25 -0.16 -9.78 -35.74
C TYR A 25 0.52 -8.65 -34.95
N GLY A 26 0.89 -7.58 -35.64
CA GLY A 26 1.46 -6.38 -35.01
C GLY A 26 0.89 -5.10 -35.59
N THR A 27 1.58 -4.00 -35.33
CA THR A 27 1.34 -2.70 -35.95
C THR A 27 2.67 -2.12 -36.39
N ASP A 28 2.72 -1.64 -37.62
CA ASP A 28 3.90 -1.09 -38.25
C ASP A 28 3.88 0.44 -38.13
N PHE A 29 4.95 1.01 -37.58
CA PHE A 29 5.12 2.45 -37.42
C PHE A 29 6.25 2.97 -38.32
N GLY A 30 5.94 4.00 -39.10
CA GLY A 30 6.91 4.68 -39.94
C GLY A 30 6.75 6.19 -39.90
N ARG A 31 7.64 6.89 -40.61
CA ARG A 31 7.65 8.36 -40.66
C ARG A 31 8.04 8.87 -42.05
N GLY A 32 7.49 10.04 -42.43
CA GLY A 32 7.90 10.77 -43.63
C GLY A 32 9.36 11.23 -43.53
N GLY A 33 10.14 11.01 -44.58
CA GLY A 33 11.60 11.25 -44.58
C GLY A 33 12.44 10.02 -44.19
N GLY A 34 11.81 8.90 -43.82
CA GLY A 34 12.46 7.64 -43.50
C GLY A 34 12.56 7.37 -41.99
N SER A 35 12.41 6.10 -41.61
CA SER A 35 12.38 5.69 -40.20
C SER A 35 13.70 5.08 -39.71
N GLY A 36 14.64 4.77 -40.60
CA GLY A 36 15.88 4.09 -40.26
C GLY A 36 16.72 4.86 -39.23
N GLY A 37 17.22 4.16 -38.21
CA GLY A 37 18.06 4.73 -37.16
C GLY A 37 17.31 5.52 -36.08
N HIS A 38 16.00 5.73 -36.20
CA HIS A 38 15.20 6.37 -35.15
C HIS A 38 15.12 5.50 -33.88
N PRO A 39 15.04 6.12 -32.70
CA PRO A 39 14.98 5.40 -31.43
C PRO A 39 13.64 4.65 -31.27
N VAL A 40 13.73 3.51 -30.57
CA VAL A 40 12.59 2.68 -30.16
C VAL A 40 12.59 2.59 -28.64
N TYR A 41 11.40 2.75 -28.05
CA TYR A 41 11.20 2.89 -26.62
C TYR A 41 10.35 1.77 -26.04
N ALA A 42 10.66 1.36 -24.81
CA ALA A 42 9.82 0.42 -24.06
C ALA A 42 8.46 1.06 -23.76
N VAL A 43 7.37 0.41 -24.18
CA VAL A 43 6.01 0.94 -23.96
C VAL A 43 5.55 0.88 -22.51
N LYS A 44 6.18 0.02 -21.68
CA LYS A 44 5.94 -0.18 -20.25
C LYS A 44 7.22 -0.68 -19.57
N ASP A 45 7.30 -0.51 -18.24
CA ASP A 45 8.31 -1.17 -17.40
C ASP A 45 8.33 -2.68 -17.62
N GLY A 46 9.49 -3.31 -17.57
CA GLY A 46 9.58 -4.76 -17.70
C GLY A 46 10.99 -5.33 -17.68
N THR A 47 11.07 -6.62 -17.99
CA THR A 47 12.33 -7.36 -18.12
C THR A 47 12.49 -7.87 -19.54
N VAL A 48 13.67 -7.67 -20.12
CA VAL A 48 13.98 -8.13 -21.47
C VAL A 48 14.09 -9.66 -21.47
N THR A 49 13.24 -10.33 -22.25
CA THR A 49 13.20 -11.80 -22.36
C THR A 49 13.85 -12.33 -23.65
N ALA A 50 13.96 -11.47 -24.68
CA ALA A 50 14.71 -11.77 -25.90
C ALA A 50 15.37 -10.49 -26.44
N SER A 51 16.56 -10.62 -27.02
CA SER A 51 17.26 -9.53 -27.71
C SER A 51 18.24 -10.13 -28.72
N GLY A 52 18.06 -9.82 -30.00
CA GLY A 52 18.92 -10.32 -31.08
C GLY A 52 18.16 -10.88 -32.30
N PRO A 53 18.79 -11.74 -33.12
CA PRO A 53 18.20 -12.26 -34.35
C PRO A 53 16.93 -13.09 -34.12
N ALA A 54 15.93 -12.90 -35.00
CA ALA A 54 14.70 -13.67 -34.99
C ALA A 54 14.10 -13.83 -36.39
N SER A 55 13.72 -15.06 -36.73
CA SER A 55 13.07 -15.36 -38.01
C SER A 55 11.76 -14.59 -38.14
N GLY A 56 11.56 -13.93 -39.29
CA GLY A 56 10.40 -13.06 -39.54
C GLY A 56 10.54 -11.62 -39.04
N PHE A 57 11.47 -11.34 -38.10
CA PHE A 57 11.67 -9.99 -37.54
C PHE A 57 13.04 -9.38 -37.88
N GLY A 58 13.95 -10.17 -38.46
CA GLY A 58 15.35 -9.78 -38.64
C GLY A 58 16.05 -9.81 -37.29
N GLN A 59 15.90 -8.74 -36.52
CA GLN A 59 16.22 -8.73 -35.09
C GLN A 59 15.06 -8.12 -34.29
N TRP A 60 14.96 -8.54 -33.04
CA TRP A 60 13.90 -8.12 -32.14
C TRP A 60 14.38 -7.84 -30.72
N VAL A 61 13.50 -7.21 -29.94
CA VAL A 61 13.55 -7.17 -28.48
C VAL A 61 12.18 -7.62 -27.95
N ASN A 62 12.16 -8.46 -26.93
CA ASN A 62 10.94 -8.82 -26.21
C ASN A 62 11.03 -8.30 -24.78
N VAL A 63 9.97 -7.69 -24.28
CA VAL A 63 9.87 -7.18 -22.91
C VAL A 63 8.66 -7.80 -22.23
N ASP A 64 8.91 -8.57 -21.17
CA ASP A 64 7.87 -9.10 -20.29
C ASP A 64 7.52 -8.07 -19.22
N HIS A 65 6.24 -7.80 -19.06
CA HIS A 65 5.73 -6.76 -18.16
C HIS A 65 5.16 -7.38 -16.90
N PRO A 66 5.51 -6.87 -15.70
CA PRO A 66 4.99 -7.43 -14.47
C PRO A 66 3.47 -7.24 -14.37
N ALA A 67 2.80 -8.13 -13.66
CA ALA A 67 1.36 -8.05 -13.40
C ALA A 67 0.95 -6.73 -12.73
N SER A 68 1.84 -6.14 -11.91
CA SER A 68 1.67 -4.81 -11.30
C SER A 68 1.55 -3.68 -12.33
N ASN A 69 1.95 -3.91 -13.59
CA ASN A 69 1.80 -2.98 -14.71
C ASN A 69 0.91 -3.57 -15.83
N GLY A 70 -0.12 -4.32 -15.43
CA GLY A 70 -1.11 -4.92 -16.34
C GLY A 70 -0.64 -6.17 -17.08
N GLY A 71 0.56 -6.68 -16.81
CA GLY A 71 1.06 -7.93 -17.37
C GLY A 71 1.32 -7.90 -18.90
N GLY A 72 1.56 -9.08 -19.45
CA GLY A 72 1.73 -9.31 -20.88
C GLY A 72 3.15 -9.06 -21.38
N LEU A 73 3.36 -9.24 -22.68
CA LEU A 73 4.66 -9.13 -23.33
C LEU A 73 4.57 -8.29 -24.61
N THR A 74 5.58 -7.46 -24.86
CA THR A 74 5.69 -6.70 -26.12
C THR A 74 6.90 -7.15 -26.94
N VAL A 75 6.74 -7.16 -28.27
CA VAL A 75 7.78 -7.54 -29.24
C VAL A 75 8.06 -6.35 -30.14
N TYR A 76 9.32 -5.96 -30.26
CA TYR A 76 9.79 -4.87 -31.11
C TYR A 76 10.65 -5.46 -32.22
N GLY A 77 10.12 -5.55 -33.43
CA GLY A 77 10.76 -6.15 -34.59
C GLY A 77 11.38 -5.13 -35.55
N HIS A 78 12.28 -5.62 -36.41
CA HIS A 78 13.03 -4.82 -37.39
C HIS A 78 13.91 -3.74 -36.76
N VAL A 79 14.51 -4.07 -35.62
CA VAL A 79 15.32 -3.15 -34.82
C VAL A 79 16.79 -3.55 -34.77
N ILE A 80 17.62 -2.69 -34.20
CA ILE A 80 18.97 -2.99 -33.70
C ILE A 80 18.89 -2.86 -32.18
N PRO A 81 18.94 -3.97 -31.43
CA PRO A 81 18.82 -3.96 -29.97
C PRO A 81 19.95 -3.19 -29.28
N GLU A 82 19.60 -2.39 -28.28
CA GLU A 82 20.54 -1.68 -27.38
C GLU A 82 20.47 -2.22 -25.94
N VAL A 83 19.75 -3.32 -25.72
CA VAL A 83 19.54 -4.00 -24.43
C VAL A 83 19.81 -5.49 -24.53
N ARG A 84 20.01 -6.16 -23.39
CA ARG A 84 20.31 -7.59 -23.31
C ARG A 84 19.26 -8.36 -22.50
N VAL A 85 19.16 -9.67 -22.74
CA VAL A 85 18.28 -10.56 -21.97
C VAL A 85 18.58 -10.46 -20.47
N GLY A 86 17.53 -10.41 -19.65
CA GLY A 86 17.59 -10.23 -18.20
C GLY A 86 17.72 -8.78 -17.74
N GLN A 87 17.89 -7.82 -18.65
CA GLN A 87 17.93 -6.40 -18.30
C GLN A 87 16.53 -5.88 -17.93
N SER A 88 16.42 -5.21 -16.78
CA SER A 88 15.23 -4.42 -16.45
C SER A 88 15.22 -3.10 -17.23
N VAL A 89 14.05 -2.72 -17.73
CA VAL A 89 13.82 -1.47 -18.48
C VAL A 89 12.64 -0.71 -17.89
N THR A 90 12.71 0.62 -17.94
CA THR A 90 11.59 1.49 -17.53
C THR A 90 10.78 1.95 -18.75
N GLU A 91 9.50 2.27 -18.56
CA GLU A 91 8.62 2.89 -19.55
C GLU A 91 9.31 4.12 -20.15
N GLY A 92 9.31 4.23 -21.49
CA GLY A 92 9.96 5.32 -22.21
C GLY A 92 11.48 5.24 -22.24
N GLN A 93 12.10 4.19 -21.68
CA GLN A 93 13.52 3.92 -21.89
C GLN A 93 13.76 3.51 -23.34
N ARG A 94 14.82 4.04 -23.95
CA ARG A 94 15.29 3.58 -25.27
C ARG A 94 15.85 2.17 -25.15
N ILE A 95 15.35 1.26 -25.97
CA ILE A 95 15.72 -0.15 -25.95
C ILE A 95 16.35 -0.62 -27.27
N ALA A 96 16.12 0.12 -28.36
CA ALA A 96 16.64 -0.22 -29.67
C ALA A 96 16.60 0.99 -30.62
N ARG A 97 17.05 0.80 -31.86
CA ARG A 97 16.77 1.70 -32.99
C ARG A 97 16.15 0.94 -34.15
N ILE A 98 15.35 1.59 -34.98
CA ILE A 98 14.85 0.98 -36.22
C ILE A 98 16.04 0.64 -37.12
N ASN A 99 16.09 -0.59 -37.63
CA ASN A 99 17.18 -1.01 -38.50
C ASN A 99 17.06 -0.31 -39.87
N PRO A 100 18.09 0.45 -40.33
CA PRO A 100 18.04 1.12 -41.62
C PRO A 100 18.17 0.15 -42.81
N ASP A 101 18.63 -1.08 -42.59
CA ASP A 101 18.83 -2.07 -43.66
C ASP A 101 17.53 -2.82 -43.98
N SER A 102 16.90 -2.47 -45.11
CA SER A 102 15.66 -3.12 -45.57
C SER A 102 15.80 -4.61 -45.88
N ARG A 103 17.01 -5.15 -46.02
CA ARG A 103 17.21 -6.60 -46.15
C ARG A 103 16.83 -7.35 -44.86
N THR A 104 16.73 -6.66 -43.73
CA THR A 104 16.37 -7.24 -42.42
C THR A 104 14.87 -7.26 -42.13
N ASN A 105 14.04 -6.65 -42.98
CA ASN A 105 12.59 -6.56 -42.80
C ASN A 105 11.80 -6.98 -44.05
N GLY A 106 12.33 -7.91 -44.85
CA GLY A 106 11.65 -8.42 -46.03
C GLY A 106 11.69 -7.49 -47.25
N GLY A 107 12.62 -6.52 -47.28
CA GLY A 107 12.86 -5.66 -48.43
C GLY A 107 11.96 -4.42 -48.51
N VAL A 108 11.19 -4.12 -47.47
CA VAL A 108 10.33 -2.94 -47.41
C VAL A 108 11.01 -1.75 -46.72
N ALA A 109 10.41 -0.57 -46.81
CA ALA A 109 10.95 0.62 -46.16
C ALA A 109 11.15 0.38 -44.64
N PRO A 110 12.26 0.86 -44.03
CA PRO A 110 12.48 0.75 -42.59
C PRO A 110 11.30 1.27 -41.76
N HIS A 111 10.88 0.47 -40.79
CA HIS A 111 9.77 0.73 -39.89
C HIS A 111 9.98 -0.05 -38.59
N LEU A 112 9.28 0.35 -37.52
CA LEU A 112 9.14 -0.48 -36.32
C LEU A 112 7.94 -1.39 -36.50
N HIS A 113 8.11 -2.68 -36.24
CA HIS A 113 6.99 -3.61 -36.06
C HIS A 113 6.77 -3.86 -34.56
N LEU A 114 5.57 -3.60 -34.05
CA LEU A 114 5.21 -3.83 -32.64
C LEU A 114 4.15 -4.93 -32.54
N GLU A 115 4.40 -5.97 -31.74
CA GLU A 115 3.35 -6.92 -31.32
C GLU A 115 3.06 -6.77 -29.82
N TRP A 116 1.83 -7.10 -29.43
CA TRP A 116 1.41 -7.17 -28.03
C TRP A 116 0.83 -8.55 -27.73
N HIS A 117 1.31 -9.20 -26.68
CA HIS A 117 0.89 -10.53 -26.26
C HIS A 117 0.23 -10.48 -24.89
N ARG A 118 -0.82 -11.27 -24.70
CA ARG A 118 -1.64 -11.29 -23.47
C ARG A 118 -0.84 -11.70 -22.23
N TYR A 119 0.06 -12.68 -22.36
CA TYR A 119 0.84 -13.22 -21.24
C TYR A 119 2.33 -13.28 -21.57
N VAL A 120 2.71 -14.25 -22.41
CA VAL A 120 4.08 -14.48 -22.87
C VAL A 120 4.12 -14.45 -24.39
N TRP A 121 5.32 -14.53 -24.97
CA TRP A 121 5.44 -14.70 -26.41
C TRP A 121 4.63 -15.91 -26.86
N SER A 122 3.74 -15.68 -27.82
CA SER A 122 2.70 -16.64 -28.21
C SER A 122 2.70 -16.79 -29.74
N PRO A 123 2.42 -17.99 -30.28
CA PRO A 123 2.24 -18.17 -31.72
C PRO A 123 1.06 -17.33 -32.25
N PRO A 124 0.93 -17.17 -33.57
CA PRO A 124 -0.24 -16.56 -34.22
C PRO A 124 -1.57 -17.06 -33.63
N GLY A 125 -2.44 -16.15 -33.18
CA GLY A 125 -3.70 -16.52 -32.55
C GLY A 125 -4.30 -15.44 -31.64
N PRO A 126 -5.33 -15.77 -30.85
CA PRO A 126 -6.13 -14.83 -30.06
C PRO A 126 -5.38 -14.19 -28.88
N ASP A 127 -4.22 -14.72 -28.51
CA ASP A 127 -3.36 -14.15 -27.46
C ASP A 127 -2.41 -13.07 -27.98
N ARG A 128 -2.44 -12.79 -29.29
CA ARG A 128 -1.84 -11.59 -29.88
C ARG A 128 -2.92 -10.51 -29.99
N LEU A 129 -2.71 -9.43 -29.26
CA LEU A 129 -3.65 -8.32 -29.10
C LEU A 129 -3.31 -7.19 -30.07
N ASP A 130 -4.31 -6.41 -30.47
CA ASP A 130 -4.12 -5.21 -31.27
C ASP A 130 -3.28 -4.17 -30.50
N PRO A 131 -2.05 -3.85 -30.94
CA PRO A 131 -1.20 -2.87 -30.27
C PRO A 131 -1.84 -1.48 -30.17
N MET A 132 -2.67 -1.07 -31.13
CA MET A 132 -3.29 0.25 -31.10
C MET A 132 -4.37 0.36 -30.02
N ALA A 133 -5.09 -0.73 -29.76
CA ALA A 133 -6.00 -0.80 -28.62
C ALA A 133 -5.24 -0.70 -27.29
N MET A 134 -4.09 -1.35 -27.21
CA MET A 134 -3.26 -1.34 -25.99
C MET A 134 -2.53 -0.01 -25.78
N LEU A 135 -2.23 0.72 -26.86
CA LEU A 135 -1.62 2.06 -26.84
C LEU A 135 -2.65 3.20 -26.73
N ALA A 136 -3.93 2.91 -26.50
CA ALA A 136 -4.94 3.94 -26.33
C ALA A 136 -4.58 4.88 -25.16
N GLY A 137 -4.43 6.18 -25.45
CA GLY A 137 -4.02 7.18 -24.46
C GLY A 137 -2.52 7.20 -24.15
N ALA A 138 -1.69 6.47 -24.91
CA ALA A 138 -0.25 6.47 -24.73
C ALA A 138 0.36 7.87 -24.94
N ARG A 139 1.42 8.16 -24.18
CA ARG A 139 2.16 9.43 -24.28
C ARG A 139 3.32 9.31 -25.25
N TRP A 140 3.76 10.42 -25.82
CA TRP A 140 4.98 10.43 -26.64
C TRP A 140 6.25 10.43 -25.77
N PRO A 141 7.33 9.72 -26.16
CA PRO A 141 8.62 9.76 -25.49
C PRO A 141 9.09 11.21 -25.25
N GLY A 142 9.69 11.47 -24.08
CA GLY A 142 10.16 12.81 -23.71
C GLY A 142 9.05 13.80 -23.30
N THR A 143 7.77 13.42 -23.39
CA THR A 143 6.71 14.17 -22.70
C THR A 143 6.89 13.93 -21.20
N PRO A 144 7.19 14.95 -20.38
CA PRO A 144 7.27 14.77 -18.94
C PRO A 144 5.96 14.14 -18.49
N PRO A 145 5.99 13.14 -17.58
CA PRO A 145 4.77 12.49 -17.16
C PRO A 145 3.83 13.59 -16.67
N LYS A 146 2.68 13.75 -17.32
CA LYS A 146 1.53 14.33 -16.63
C LYS A 146 1.47 13.51 -15.35
N LYS A 147 1.64 14.12 -14.18
CA LYS A 147 1.38 13.44 -12.91
C LYS A 147 -0.02 12.86 -13.11
N GLU A 148 -0.10 11.56 -13.43
CA GLU A 148 -1.33 10.83 -13.19
C GLU A 148 -1.59 11.14 -11.72
N PRO A 149 -2.78 11.63 -11.35
CA PRO A 149 -3.07 11.77 -9.94
C PRO A 149 -2.83 10.37 -9.37
N ARG A 150 -1.73 10.21 -8.64
CA ARG A 150 -1.44 9.00 -7.87
C ARG A 150 -2.75 8.73 -7.17
N MET A 151 -3.35 7.55 -7.43
CA MET A 151 -4.65 7.22 -6.87
C MET A 151 -4.67 7.67 -5.43
N ALA A 152 -5.64 8.51 -5.07
CA ALA A 152 -5.63 9.15 -3.78
C ALA A 152 -5.81 8.05 -2.73
N GLN A 153 -4.73 7.74 -2.03
CA GLN A 153 -4.64 6.68 -1.03
C GLN A 153 -3.89 7.22 0.18
N PRO A 154 -4.09 6.68 1.38
CA PRO A 154 -3.45 7.20 2.56
C PRO A 154 -1.93 7.25 2.45
N SER A 155 -1.34 8.33 2.98
CA SER A 155 0.12 8.42 3.11
C SER A 155 0.61 7.42 4.16
N THR A 156 1.70 6.73 3.87
CA THR A 156 2.41 5.83 4.79
C THR A 156 3.86 6.27 4.92
N THR A 157 4.55 5.88 6.01
CA THR A 157 5.98 6.21 6.18
C THR A 157 6.83 5.58 5.07
N TYR A 158 6.55 4.32 4.75
CA TYR A 158 7.28 3.53 3.77
C TYR A 158 6.33 2.89 2.76
N THR A 159 6.89 2.44 1.63
CA THR A 159 6.18 1.62 0.64
C THR A 159 7.08 0.47 0.23
N GLN A 160 6.54 -0.74 0.28
CA GLN A 160 7.14 -1.96 -0.27
C GLN A 160 6.00 -2.86 -0.69
N LEU A 161 5.57 -2.71 -1.95
CA LEU A 161 4.45 -3.47 -2.48
C LEU A 161 4.81 -4.95 -2.60
N THR A 162 3.84 -5.79 -2.29
CA THR A 162 3.87 -7.24 -2.46
C THR A 162 2.95 -7.62 -3.61
N THR A 163 3.25 -8.72 -4.30
CA THR A 163 2.41 -9.26 -5.38
C THR A 163 1.41 -10.30 -4.87
N VAL A 164 1.25 -10.40 -3.55
CA VAL A 164 0.34 -11.34 -2.91
C VAL A 164 -1.00 -10.64 -2.79
N ASP A 165 -1.82 -10.78 -3.81
CA ASP A 165 -3.14 -10.18 -3.92
C ASP A 165 -4.03 -11.00 -4.87
N ARG A 166 -5.31 -10.62 -4.95
CA ARG A 166 -6.31 -11.24 -5.83
C ARG A 166 -6.60 -10.38 -7.06
N GLY A 167 -5.68 -9.50 -7.42
CA GLY A 167 -5.80 -8.58 -8.53
C GLY A 167 -6.57 -7.31 -8.20
N TRP A 168 -6.87 -6.59 -9.28
CA TRP A 168 -7.40 -5.24 -9.24
C TRP A 168 -8.83 -5.18 -8.67
N ARG A 169 -9.11 -4.09 -7.95
CA ARG A 169 -10.44 -3.68 -7.49
C ARG A 169 -10.61 -2.16 -7.56
N ASP A 170 -11.85 -1.68 -7.65
CA ASP A 170 -12.15 -0.26 -7.46
C ASP A 170 -12.24 0.05 -5.95
N PRO A 171 -11.32 0.86 -5.38
CA PRO A 171 -11.34 1.18 -3.96
C PRO A 171 -12.61 1.92 -3.51
N ASN A 172 -13.34 2.59 -4.41
CA ASN A 172 -14.61 3.25 -4.08
C ASN A 172 -15.74 2.25 -3.74
N THR A 173 -15.59 0.99 -4.14
CA THR A 173 -16.59 -0.06 -3.90
C THR A 173 -16.40 -0.79 -2.58
N VAL A 174 -15.27 -0.55 -1.89
CA VAL A 174 -14.88 -1.21 -0.64
C VAL A 174 -15.70 -0.64 0.51
N PRO A 175 -16.45 -1.46 1.26
CA PRO A 175 -17.24 -0.99 2.40
C PRO A 175 -16.58 -1.13 3.77
N LEU A 176 -15.53 -1.95 3.92
CA LEU A 176 -14.94 -2.25 5.22
C LEU A 176 -13.53 -1.66 5.36
N ILE A 177 -13.23 -1.14 6.54
CA ILE A 177 -11.87 -0.99 7.04
C ILE A 177 -11.67 -2.06 8.11
N ALA A 178 -10.94 -3.12 7.75
CA ALA A 178 -10.71 -4.28 8.58
C ALA A 178 -9.42 -4.12 9.39
N ILE A 179 -9.55 -4.30 10.70
CA ILE A 179 -8.45 -4.22 11.65
C ILE A 179 -7.94 -5.61 11.98
N HIS A 180 -6.62 -5.77 11.91
CA HIS A 180 -5.91 -7.02 12.08
C HIS A 180 -4.72 -6.87 13.03
N THR A 181 -4.25 -7.99 13.57
CA THR A 181 -2.90 -8.15 14.11
C THR A 181 -2.09 -9.09 13.24
N TYR A 182 -0.80 -8.83 13.12
CA TYR A 182 0.11 -9.67 12.33
C TYR A 182 0.49 -10.97 13.09
N GLU A 183 0.08 -11.09 14.36
CA GLU A 183 0.45 -12.19 15.26
C GLU A 183 1.96 -12.35 15.40
N CYS A 184 2.64 -11.23 15.66
CA CYS A 184 4.09 -11.18 15.82
C CYS A 184 4.52 -10.35 17.04
N PRO A 185 5.80 -10.46 17.47
CA PRO A 185 6.34 -9.57 18.47
C PRO A 185 6.14 -8.11 18.09
N ARG A 186 5.97 -7.27 19.12
CA ARG A 186 5.78 -5.83 18.96
C ARG A 186 7.11 -5.16 18.58
N GLU A 187 7.37 -5.08 17.29
CA GLU A 187 8.63 -4.60 16.72
C GLU A 187 8.53 -3.15 16.18
N SER A 188 9.64 -2.41 16.25
CA SER A 188 9.73 -1.01 15.81
C SER A 188 10.59 -0.85 14.56
N GLY A 189 10.38 0.24 13.83
CA GLY A 189 11.24 0.71 12.76
C GLY A 189 11.04 0.05 11.40
N GLU A 190 11.70 0.62 10.39
CA GLU A 190 11.58 0.23 8.98
C GLU A 190 11.90 -1.24 8.74
N ARG A 191 12.98 -1.75 9.35
CA ARG A 191 13.43 -3.14 9.16
C ARG A 191 12.34 -4.14 9.56
N ALA A 192 11.62 -3.89 10.66
CA ALA A 192 10.53 -4.75 11.09
C ALA A 192 9.42 -4.78 10.03
N LEU A 193 8.96 -3.62 9.57
CA LEU A 193 7.91 -3.51 8.55
C LEU A 193 8.32 -4.18 7.23
N ARG A 194 9.56 -3.96 6.77
CA ARG A 194 10.07 -4.56 5.53
C ARG A 194 10.23 -6.07 5.63
N ASN A 195 10.66 -6.59 6.79
CA ASN A 195 10.74 -8.03 7.01
C ASN A 195 9.35 -8.68 6.95
N ARG A 196 8.32 -8.00 7.47
CA ARG A 196 6.93 -8.49 7.44
C ARG A 196 6.36 -8.44 6.02
N ALA A 197 6.57 -7.34 5.28
CA ALA A 197 6.22 -7.27 3.86
C ALA A 197 6.96 -8.32 3.01
N GLN A 198 8.25 -8.56 3.27
CA GLN A 198 9.02 -9.61 2.60
C GLN A 198 8.46 -11.00 2.94
N TYR A 199 8.07 -11.23 4.20
CA TYR A 199 7.47 -12.50 4.61
C TYR A 199 6.18 -12.76 3.84
N GLN A 200 5.27 -11.77 3.75
CA GLN A 200 4.06 -11.87 2.91
C GLN A 200 4.42 -12.32 1.49
N GLN A 201 5.40 -11.66 0.86
CA GLN A 201 5.86 -11.96 -0.49
C GLN A 201 6.41 -13.39 -0.64
N THR A 202 7.17 -13.87 0.35
CA THR A 202 7.83 -15.19 0.28
C THR A 202 6.95 -16.35 0.70
N SER A 203 6.05 -16.14 1.67
CA SER A 203 5.17 -17.21 2.15
C SER A 203 3.98 -17.39 1.21
N GLY A 204 3.48 -16.31 0.62
CA GLY A 204 2.25 -16.32 -0.17
C GLY A 204 1.00 -16.69 0.64
N THR A 205 1.12 -16.77 1.97
CA THR A 205 0.05 -17.25 2.87
C THR A 205 -0.93 -16.16 3.29
N GLY A 206 -0.57 -14.90 3.09
CA GLY A 206 -1.44 -13.76 3.34
C GLY A 206 -0.74 -12.42 3.12
N SER A 207 -1.54 -11.35 3.03
CA SER A 207 -1.08 -9.98 2.87
C SER A 207 -2.08 -8.97 3.40
N TYR A 208 -1.61 -7.74 3.62
CA TYR A 208 -2.41 -6.62 4.12
C TYR A 208 -2.16 -5.37 3.28
N THR A 209 -3.11 -4.44 3.27
CA THR A 209 -2.94 -3.15 2.59
C THR A 209 -1.84 -2.33 3.27
N VAL A 210 -1.90 -2.22 4.60
CA VAL A 210 -0.96 -1.43 5.42
C VAL A 210 -0.53 -2.19 6.67
N LEU A 211 0.75 -2.07 7.01
CA LEU A 211 1.35 -2.56 8.25
C LEU A 211 1.72 -1.36 9.16
N VAL A 212 1.54 -1.51 10.48
CA VAL A 212 1.88 -0.46 11.46
C VAL A 212 2.76 -1.02 12.59
N SER A 213 3.95 -0.46 12.76
CA SER A 213 4.94 -0.85 13.76
C SER A 213 4.67 -0.24 15.14
N ALA A 214 5.34 -0.78 16.15
CA ALA A 214 5.22 -0.39 17.55
C ALA A 214 5.53 1.09 17.82
N ASP A 215 6.41 1.69 17.04
CA ASP A 215 6.85 3.09 17.13
C ASP A 215 6.01 4.04 16.23
N GLY A 216 4.88 3.58 15.68
CA GLY A 216 3.99 4.39 14.86
C GLY A 216 4.57 4.72 13.48
N LYS A 217 5.37 3.83 12.91
CA LYS A 217 5.71 3.87 11.48
C LYS A 217 4.77 2.96 10.71
N SER A 218 4.50 3.31 9.46
CA SER A 218 3.60 2.57 8.59
C SER A 218 4.25 2.18 7.28
N LEU A 219 3.87 1.02 6.74
CA LEU A 219 4.32 0.55 5.43
C LEU A 219 3.12 0.10 4.60
N ARG A 220 3.03 0.63 3.38
CA ARG A 220 2.09 0.15 2.37
C ARG A 220 2.62 -1.11 1.70
N ALA A 221 1.89 -2.21 1.85
CA ALA A 221 2.23 -3.51 1.30
C ALA A 221 1.36 -3.93 0.10
N ASN A 222 0.16 -3.36 -0.04
CA ASN A 222 -0.63 -3.41 -1.28
C ASN A 222 -1.25 -2.01 -1.52
N ASP A 223 -1.35 -1.60 -2.78
CA ASP A 223 -2.09 -0.39 -3.12
C ASP A 223 -3.60 -0.60 -2.90
N ASP A 224 -4.33 0.48 -2.65
CA ASP A 224 -5.77 0.43 -2.30
C ASP A 224 -6.63 -0.26 -3.37
N ASN A 225 -6.22 -0.20 -4.64
CA ASN A 225 -6.86 -0.84 -5.79
C ASN A 225 -6.42 -2.28 -6.05
N TYR A 226 -5.69 -2.90 -5.14
CA TYR A 226 -5.41 -4.33 -5.18
C TYR A 226 -6.05 -5.00 -3.97
N THR A 227 -6.63 -6.17 -4.20
CA THR A 227 -7.34 -6.95 -3.18
C THR A 227 -6.33 -7.78 -2.40
N PRO A 228 -5.93 -7.44 -1.16
CA PRO A 228 -4.97 -8.26 -0.42
C PRO A 228 -5.58 -9.61 -0.02
N CYS A 229 -4.73 -10.55 0.42
CA CYS A 229 -5.12 -11.87 0.92
C CYS A 229 -5.10 -11.87 2.46
N ALA A 230 -6.06 -11.24 3.10
CA ALA A 230 -6.04 -10.95 4.55
C ALA A 230 -7.05 -11.77 5.38
N SER A 231 -8.22 -12.07 4.82
CA SER A 231 -9.39 -12.59 5.55
C SER A 231 -10.32 -13.44 4.67
N LEU A 232 -9.73 -14.13 3.70
CA LEU A 232 -10.41 -15.05 2.77
C LEU A 232 -11.37 -14.36 1.79
N HIS A 233 -12.06 -15.16 0.98
CA HIS A 233 -12.66 -14.75 -0.29
C HIS A 233 -13.55 -13.49 -0.20
N THR A 234 -14.48 -13.46 0.75
CA THR A 234 -15.41 -12.35 0.94
C THR A 234 -14.77 -11.19 1.67
N GLY A 235 -14.03 -11.47 2.76
CA GLY A 235 -13.36 -10.44 3.55
C GLY A 235 -12.36 -9.62 2.71
N ASP A 236 -11.50 -10.30 1.96
CA ASP A 236 -10.47 -9.72 1.08
C ASP A 236 -11.05 -8.67 0.13
N ARG A 237 -12.17 -9.00 -0.52
CA ARG A 237 -12.82 -8.11 -1.51
C ARG A 237 -13.47 -6.90 -0.86
N LEU A 238 -13.96 -7.05 0.36
CA LEU A 238 -14.75 -6.03 1.04
C LEU A 238 -13.91 -5.10 1.92
N GLY A 239 -12.64 -5.40 2.19
CA GLY A 239 -11.84 -4.66 3.17
C GLY A 239 -10.66 -3.88 2.60
N PHE A 240 -10.40 -2.69 3.13
CA PHE A 240 -9.02 -2.22 3.33
C PHE A 240 -8.49 -2.92 4.59
N HIS A 241 -7.31 -3.52 4.51
CA HIS A 241 -6.81 -4.35 5.60
C HIS A 241 -5.58 -3.71 6.24
N LEU A 242 -5.73 -3.25 7.47
CA LEU A 242 -4.65 -2.68 8.27
C LEU A 242 -4.25 -3.66 9.36
N SER A 243 -2.96 -4.00 9.42
CA SER A 243 -2.43 -4.92 10.42
C SER A 243 -1.42 -4.26 11.34
N PHE A 244 -1.62 -4.43 12.64
CA PHE A 244 -0.67 -4.04 13.67
C PHE A 244 0.41 -5.10 13.84
N LEU A 245 1.67 -4.70 14.01
CA LEU A 245 2.71 -5.59 14.54
C LEU A 245 2.50 -5.74 16.05
N ALA A 246 1.64 -6.67 16.43
CA ALA A 246 1.22 -7.00 17.78
C ALA A 246 0.55 -8.39 17.80
N TYR A 247 0.09 -8.84 18.97
CA TYR A 247 -0.65 -10.10 19.12
C TYR A 247 -2.12 -9.84 19.48
N ALA A 248 -3.03 -10.66 18.96
CA ALA A 248 -4.46 -10.61 19.32
C ALA A 248 -4.73 -10.98 20.78
N ARG A 249 -3.78 -11.65 21.45
CA ARG A 249 -3.89 -12.02 22.86
C ARG A 249 -3.68 -10.85 23.83
N ASP A 250 -3.20 -9.71 23.35
CA ASP A 250 -2.89 -8.56 24.22
C ASP A 250 -4.16 -8.02 24.89
N SER A 251 -4.06 -7.70 26.18
CA SER A 251 -5.17 -7.19 26.96
C SER A 251 -5.56 -5.77 26.54
N ARG A 252 -6.74 -5.30 26.97
CA ARG A 252 -7.16 -3.93 26.71
C ARG A 252 -6.18 -2.90 27.29
N GLU A 253 -5.73 -3.12 28.51
CA GLU A 253 -4.75 -2.26 29.19
C GLU A 253 -3.44 -2.21 28.40
N THR A 254 -3.02 -3.36 27.87
CA THR A 254 -1.82 -3.49 27.04
C THR A 254 -1.98 -2.69 25.74
N TRP A 255 -3.11 -2.84 25.04
CA TRP A 255 -3.40 -2.06 23.84
C TRP A 255 -3.45 -0.55 24.11
N LEU A 256 -4.02 -0.12 25.23
CA LEU A 256 -4.09 1.29 25.59
C LEU A 256 -2.70 1.90 25.82
N ALA A 257 -1.68 1.09 26.15
CA ALA A 257 -0.29 1.53 26.20
C ALA A 257 0.35 1.70 24.80
N TYR A 258 -0.30 1.26 23.72
CA TYR A 258 0.22 1.32 22.34
C TYR A 258 -0.21 2.61 21.61
N ASP A 259 -0.35 3.72 22.35
CA ASP A 259 -0.95 4.97 21.88
C ASP A 259 -0.40 5.45 20.53
N THR A 260 0.93 5.55 20.38
CA THR A 260 1.56 5.99 19.13
C THR A 260 1.22 5.10 17.93
N GLN A 261 1.17 3.78 18.14
CA GLN A 261 0.84 2.81 17.10
C GLN A 261 -0.65 2.89 16.73
N LEU A 262 -1.54 3.02 17.73
CA LEU A 262 -2.97 3.22 17.52
C LEU A 262 -3.26 4.53 16.78
N ARG A 263 -2.56 5.62 17.11
CA ARG A 263 -2.74 6.93 16.47
C ARG A 263 -2.29 6.96 15.01
N GLU A 264 -1.16 6.30 14.67
CA GLU A 264 -0.74 6.20 13.27
C GLU A 264 -1.74 5.40 12.44
N ALA A 265 -2.21 4.26 12.96
CA ALA A 265 -3.25 3.48 12.29
C ALA A 265 -4.56 4.29 12.15
N ALA A 266 -4.95 5.03 13.18
CA ALA A 266 -6.14 5.87 13.16
C ALA A 266 -6.03 7.00 12.12
N ARG A 267 -4.85 7.62 11.95
CA ARG A 267 -4.58 8.63 10.91
C ARG A 267 -4.78 8.05 9.51
N ILE A 268 -4.25 6.86 9.26
CA ILE A 268 -4.38 6.16 7.96
C ILE A 268 -5.86 5.84 7.68
N CYS A 269 -6.56 5.29 8.68
CA CYS A 269 -7.98 4.99 8.58
C CYS A 269 -8.85 6.24 8.39
N ALA A 270 -8.49 7.36 9.01
CA ALA A 270 -9.15 8.65 8.79
C ALA A 270 -8.98 9.14 7.33
N GLU A 271 -7.81 8.92 6.73
CA GLU A 271 -7.61 9.20 5.31
C GLU A 271 -8.49 8.30 4.41
N TRP A 272 -8.63 7.01 4.70
CA TRP A 272 -9.60 6.15 4.00
C TRP A 272 -11.05 6.61 4.19
N CYS A 273 -11.41 7.08 5.38
CA CYS A 273 -12.72 7.66 5.63
C CYS A 273 -12.97 8.88 4.74
N ARG A 274 -11.99 9.81 4.65
CA ARG A 274 -12.08 11.02 3.82
C ARG A 274 -12.13 10.70 2.32
N LEU A 275 -11.30 9.76 1.87
CA LEU A 275 -11.15 9.44 0.45
C LEU A 275 -12.32 8.63 -0.10
N TYR A 276 -12.83 7.68 0.68
CA TYR A 276 -13.79 6.68 0.19
C TYR A 276 -15.14 6.69 0.92
N GLY A 277 -15.37 7.66 1.80
CA GLY A 277 -16.66 7.88 2.47
C GLY A 277 -17.00 6.86 3.56
N HIS A 278 -16.01 6.38 4.32
CA HIS A 278 -16.24 5.50 5.47
C HIS A 278 -16.62 6.32 6.70
N GLN A 279 -17.48 5.75 7.54
CA GLN A 279 -17.87 6.35 8.82
C GLN A 279 -16.97 5.79 9.94
N PRO A 280 -16.48 6.62 10.89
CA PRO A 280 -15.67 6.18 12.02
C PRO A 280 -16.53 5.48 13.08
N ARG A 281 -17.15 4.36 12.70
CA ARG A 281 -17.96 3.52 13.57
C ARG A 281 -17.72 2.04 13.29
N HIS A 282 -17.87 1.23 14.32
CA HIS A 282 -17.88 -0.22 14.21
C HIS A 282 -19.22 -0.66 13.60
N LEU A 283 -19.17 -1.43 12.50
CA LEU A 283 -20.37 -2.00 11.90
C LEU A 283 -20.85 -3.22 12.68
N SER A 284 -22.16 -3.39 12.78
CA SER A 284 -22.74 -4.66 13.23
C SER A 284 -22.63 -5.75 12.16
N ILE A 285 -22.67 -7.01 12.59
CA ILE A 285 -22.66 -8.18 11.68
C ILE A 285 -23.76 -8.12 10.63
N ALA A 286 -24.96 -7.64 11.01
CA ALA A 286 -26.08 -7.48 10.08
C ALA A 286 -25.78 -6.43 9.00
N GLU A 287 -25.15 -5.30 9.37
CA GLU A 287 -24.75 -4.27 8.41
C GLU A 287 -23.66 -4.77 7.46
N MET A 288 -22.68 -5.52 7.96
CA MET A 288 -21.63 -6.15 7.16
C MET A 288 -22.22 -7.11 6.12
N ARG A 289 -23.17 -7.97 6.52
CA ARG A 289 -23.88 -8.89 5.61
C ARG A 289 -24.71 -8.13 4.58
N ALA A 290 -25.36 -7.04 4.98
CA ALA A 290 -26.19 -6.23 4.10
C ALA A 290 -25.38 -5.42 3.08
N ARG A 291 -24.11 -5.09 3.38
CA ARG A 291 -23.19 -4.31 2.51
C ARG A 291 -23.75 -2.94 2.11
N LYS A 292 -24.57 -2.35 2.97
CA LYS A 292 -25.22 -1.04 2.74
C LYS A 292 -24.55 0.12 3.48
N ALA A 293 -23.58 -0.18 4.34
CA ALA A 293 -22.87 0.81 5.14
C ALA A 293 -21.36 0.67 4.93
N LYS A 294 -20.65 1.79 5.08
CA LYS A 294 -19.19 1.83 5.08
C LYS A 294 -18.66 2.14 6.47
N GLY A 295 -17.78 1.30 7.01
CA GLY A 295 -17.27 1.47 8.36
C GLY A 295 -16.22 0.43 8.75
N PHE A 296 -15.99 0.29 10.05
CA PHE A 296 -14.92 -0.51 10.61
C PHE A 296 -15.41 -1.89 11.04
N CYS A 297 -14.52 -2.88 10.96
CA CYS A 297 -14.71 -4.20 11.53
C CYS A 297 -13.36 -4.81 11.94
N THR A 298 -13.42 -5.92 12.64
CA THR A 298 -12.27 -6.79 12.95
C THR A 298 -12.29 -8.03 12.07
N HIS A 299 -11.21 -8.82 12.06
CA HIS A 299 -11.24 -10.14 11.43
C HIS A 299 -12.28 -11.04 12.10
N ALA A 300 -12.40 -10.98 13.43
CA ALA A 300 -13.43 -11.71 14.18
C ALA A 300 -14.85 -11.42 13.65
N ASP A 301 -15.16 -10.15 13.33
CA ASP A 301 -16.46 -9.78 12.77
C ASP A 301 -16.65 -10.30 11.34
N ILE A 302 -15.58 -10.34 10.53
CA ILE A 302 -15.61 -10.93 9.17
C ILE A 302 -15.91 -12.42 9.27
N SER A 303 -15.24 -13.13 10.18
CA SER A 303 -15.48 -14.54 10.49
C SER A 303 -16.94 -14.77 10.90
N ASP A 304 -17.49 -13.96 11.80
CA ASP A 304 -18.89 -14.06 12.25
C ASP A 304 -19.90 -13.69 11.14
N ALA A 305 -19.55 -12.73 10.28
CA ALA A 305 -20.43 -12.27 9.21
C ALA A 305 -20.54 -13.27 8.05
N PHE A 306 -19.44 -13.89 7.65
CA PHE A 306 -19.37 -14.66 6.40
C PHE A 306 -19.03 -16.14 6.58
N GLY A 307 -18.49 -16.56 7.74
CA GLY A 307 -18.24 -17.96 8.07
C GLY A 307 -17.16 -18.63 7.24
N GLU A 308 -16.29 -17.85 6.58
CA GLU A 308 -15.20 -18.37 5.75
C GLU A 308 -13.91 -18.61 6.54
N SER A 309 -13.69 -17.83 7.61
CA SER A 309 -12.49 -17.82 8.46
C SER A 309 -12.85 -18.17 9.90
N ASP A 310 -11.90 -18.74 10.65
CA ASP A 310 -11.97 -18.95 12.10
C ASP A 310 -11.06 -17.99 12.89
N HIS A 311 -10.33 -17.10 12.20
CA HIS A 311 -9.47 -16.11 12.81
C HIS A 311 -10.26 -15.09 13.63
N ARG A 312 -9.67 -14.62 14.74
CA ARG A 312 -10.31 -13.74 15.73
C ARG A 312 -9.50 -12.48 16.06
N ASP A 313 -8.47 -12.15 15.28
CA ASP A 313 -7.70 -10.92 15.45
C ASP A 313 -8.55 -9.65 15.22
N PRO A 314 -8.23 -8.52 15.87
CA PRO A 314 -7.12 -8.23 16.79
C PRO A 314 -7.39 -8.68 18.25
N GLY A 315 -8.39 -9.55 18.46
CA GLY A 315 -8.75 -10.12 19.75
C GLY A 315 -9.66 -9.24 20.60
N LYS A 316 -10.21 -9.83 21.66
CA LYS A 316 -11.22 -9.20 22.53
C LYS A 316 -10.68 -7.99 23.32
N GLY A 317 -9.36 -7.89 23.48
CA GLY A 317 -8.71 -6.78 24.17
C GLY A 317 -8.63 -5.50 23.33
N PHE A 318 -8.76 -5.58 22.01
CA PHE A 318 -8.56 -4.40 21.16
C PHE A 318 -9.57 -3.28 21.48
N PRO A 319 -9.11 -2.05 21.76
CA PRO A 319 -9.97 -0.96 22.22
C PRO A 319 -10.60 -0.23 21.04
N MET A 320 -11.53 -0.89 20.34
CA MET A 320 -12.20 -0.35 19.16
C MET A 320 -12.86 1.01 19.41
N ASP A 321 -13.45 1.23 20.58
CA ASP A 321 -14.04 2.50 21.00
C ASP A 321 -13.01 3.65 21.05
N VAL A 322 -11.84 3.39 21.64
CA VAL A 322 -10.74 4.37 21.72
C VAL A 322 -10.12 4.60 20.35
N PHE A 323 -9.93 3.52 19.58
CA PHE A 323 -9.39 3.59 18.23
C PHE A 323 -10.29 4.44 17.31
N LEU A 324 -11.60 4.24 17.33
CA LEU A 324 -12.55 5.03 16.54
C LEU A 324 -12.63 6.49 16.99
N ARG A 325 -12.42 6.77 18.28
CA ARG A 325 -12.24 8.15 18.76
C ARG A 325 -11.00 8.78 18.13
N TYR A 326 -9.86 8.09 18.08
CA TYR A 326 -8.66 8.59 17.40
C TYR A 326 -8.85 8.79 15.89
N VAL A 327 -9.61 7.91 15.23
CA VAL A 327 -9.98 8.11 13.81
C VAL A 327 -10.79 9.39 13.64
N THR A 328 -11.76 9.62 14.54
CA THR A 328 -12.60 10.82 14.52
C THR A 328 -11.80 12.10 14.76
N GLU A 329 -10.86 12.07 15.72
CA GLU A 329 -9.90 13.15 15.98
C GLU A 329 -9.01 13.44 14.76
N ALA A 330 -8.52 12.41 14.08
CA ALA A 330 -7.67 12.56 12.88
C ALA A 330 -8.46 12.99 11.62
N LEU A 331 -9.77 12.70 11.56
CA LEU A 331 -10.66 13.17 10.50
C LEU A 331 -10.92 14.67 10.60
N ASN A 332 -11.13 15.15 11.82
CA ASN A 332 -11.39 16.54 12.16
C ASN A 332 -10.28 17.04 13.08
N PRO A 333 -9.04 17.19 12.56
CA PRO A 333 -7.97 17.72 13.39
C PRO A 333 -8.43 19.09 13.89
N ALA A 334 -8.39 19.28 15.21
CA ALA A 334 -8.52 20.63 15.75
C ALA A 334 -7.54 21.53 14.97
N PRO A 335 -7.90 22.79 14.67
CA PRO A 335 -6.95 23.71 14.07
C PRO A 335 -5.67 23.64 14.89
N SER A 336 -4.51 23.51 14.22
CA SER A 336 -3.22 23.50 14.91
C SER A 336 -3.25 24.57 15.97
N PRO A 337 -3.01 24.24 17.26
CA PRO A 337 -2.81 25.30 18.24
C PRO A 337 -1.73 26.20 17.65
N ALA A 338 -1.99 27.51 17.66
CA ALA A 338 -0.99 28.48 17.26
C ALA A 338 0.33 28.11 17.97
N PRO A 339 1.50 28.30 17.34
CA PRO A 339 2.75 28.15 18.08
C PRO A 339 2.62 28.91 19.39
N PRO A 340 2.93 28.28 20.54
CA PRO A 340 2.67 28.86 21.84
C PRO A 340 3.23 30.27 21.83
N THR A 341 2.35 31.24 22.05
CA THR A 341 2.76 32.61 22.26
C THR A 341 3.60 32.65 23.54
N LYS A 342 4.37 33.72 23.77
CA LYS A 342 5.04 33.90 25.07
C LYS A 342 4.07 33.92 26.26
N GLU A 343 2.76 34.05 25.99
CA GLU A 343 1.68 33.97 26.98
C GLU A 343 1.25 32.53 27.29
N ASP A 344 1.62 31.56 26.44
CA ASP A 344 1.39 30.12 26.62
C ASP A 344 2.56 29.40 27.33
N GLU A 345 3.69 30.08 27.54
CA GLU A 345 4.68 29.64 28.52
C GLU A 345 4.05 29.76 29.91
N LEU A 346 4.00 28.66 30.67
CA LEU A 346 3.53 28.70 32.05
C LEU A 346 4.26 29.84 32.76
N ASN A 347 3.52 30.86 33.16
CA ASN A 347 4.12 31.95 33.91
C ASN A 347 4.63 31.40 35.25
N THR A 348 5.52 32.14 35.91
CA THR A 348 6.18 31.69 37.14
C THR A 348 5.19 31.23 38.22
N ASP A 349 4.00 31.81 38.27
CA ASP A 349 2.96 31.45 39.24
C ASP A 349 2.23 30.16 38.86
N GLN A 350 1.95 29.92 37.57
CA GLN A 350 1.43 28.64 37.10
C GLN A 350 2.45 27.51 37.33
N HIS A 351 3.74 27.78 37.11
CA HIS A 351 4.80 26.80 37.36
C HIS A 351 4.88 26.49 38.85
N ARG A 352 4.79 27.51 39.71
CA ARG A 352 4.72 27.34 41.16
C ARG A 352 3.49 26.51 41.56
N MET A 353 2.33 26.80 40.99
CA MET A 353 1.09 26.09 41.32
C MET A 353 1.15 24.61 40.90
N LEU A 354 1.74 24.29 39.73
CA LEU A 354 1.97 22.90 39.34
C LEU A 354 2.97 22.18 40.26
N GLN A 355 4.05 22.87 40.67
CA GLN A 355 5.00 22.31 41.64
C GLN A 355 4.35 22.10 43.01
N GLU A 356 3.49 23.02 43.46
CA GLU A 356 2.74 22.87 44.70
C GLU A 356 1.76 21.69 44.65
N ILE A 357 1.03 21.52 43.55
CA ILE A 357 0.15 20.35 43.35
C ILE A 357 0.97 19.07 43.33
N TRP A 358 2.11 19.07 42.64
CA TRP A 358 3.02 17.93 42.57
C TRP A 358 3.55 17.55 43.95
N ASP A 359 4.04 18.52 44.72
CA ASP A 359 4.57 18.32 46.08
C ASP A 359 3.46 17.86 47.05
N GLN A 360 2.24 18.38 46.92
CA GLN A 360 1.10 17.92 47.72
C GLN A 360 0.80 16.45 47.46
N LEU A 361 0.73 16.05 46.17
CA LEU A 361 0.39 14.68 45.79
C LEU A 361 1.51 13.67 46.06
N ARG A 362 2.76 14.07 45.85
CA ARG A 362 3.92 13.17 45.82
C ARG A 362 4.88 13.37 47.00
N GLY A 363 4.61 14.32 47.88
CA GLY A 363 5.53 14.74 48.94
C GLY A 363 6.63 15.66 48.42
N PRO A 364 7.33 16.39 49.31
CA PRO A 364 8.37 17.34 48.94
C PRO A 364 9.43 16.73 48.00
N GLY A 365 9.57 17.29 46.80
CA GLY A 365 10.52 16.79 45.79
C GLY A 365 10.20 15.38 45.28
N GLY A 366 8.95 14.94 45.41
CA GLY A 366 8.47 13.63 45.00
C GLY A 366 8.90 12.46 45.89
N LYS A 367 9.36 12.72 47.12
CA LYS A 367 9.93 11.71 48.03
C LYS A 367 8.93 11.12 49.03
N GLY A 368 7.63 11.35 48.83
CA GLY A 368 6.57 10.93 49.74
C GLY A 368 6.54 11.73 51.05
N TRP A 369 5.49 11.51 51.82
CA TRP A 369 5.21 12.22 53.07
C TRP A 369 5.54 11.33 54.28
N PRO A 370 6.48 11.73 55.15
CA PRO A 370 6.85 10.93 56.33
C PRO A 370 5.66 10.57 57.22
N GLN A 371 4.66 11.44 57.30
CA GLN A 371 3.47 11.24 58.13
C GLN A 371 2.47 10.22 57.56
N LEU A 372 2.59 9.85 56.29
CA LEU A 372 1.72 8.86 55.66
C LEU A 372 2.21 7.42 55.88
N GLY A 373 3.37 7.25 56.51
CA GLY A 373 4.01 5.95 56.70
C GLY A 373 5.04 5.65 55.63
N LYS A 374 5.51 4.40 55.61
CA LYS A 374 6.59 3.96 54.74
C LYS A 374 6.21 2.71 53.96
N THR A 375 6.73 2.60 52.74
CA THR A 375 6.72 1.34 51.98
C THR A 375 7.57 0.29 52.68
N GLU A 376 7.44 -0.98 52.27
CA GLU A 376 8.31 -2.08 52.75
C GLU A 376 9.80 -1.81 52.51
N LYS A 377 10.13 -0.95 51.55
CA LYS A 377 11.51 -0.53 51.22
C LYS A 377 12.00 0.66 52.06
N GLY A 378 11.19 1.16 52.99
CA GLY A 378 11.54 2.25 53.91
C GLY A 378 11.40 3.66 53.34
N GLU A 379 10.80 3.80 52.16
CA GLU A 379 10.52 5.08 51.49
C GLU A 379 9.20 5.66 52.00
N ASN A 380 9.06 6.98 52.06
CA ASN A 380 7.80 7.57 52.53
C ASN A 380 6.69 7.35 51.48
N LEU A 381 5.46 7.11 51.96
CA LEU A 381 4.30 6.93 51.09
C LEU A 381 3.85 8.26 50.48
N THR A 382 3.44 8.25 49.21
CA THR A 382 2.70 9.37 48.60
C THR A 382 1.23 9.32 49.00
N LEU A 383 0.44 10.36 48.69
CA LEU A 383 -1.00 10.34 48.96
C LEU A 383 -1.70 9.17 48.23
N VAL A 384 -1.24 8.85 47.02
CA VAL A 384 -1.78 7.72 46.24
C VAL A 384 -1.46 6.39 46.93
N ASP A 385 -0.23 6.23 47.40
CA ASP A 385 0.20 5.00 48.09
C ASP A 385 -0.57 4.83 49.41
N ALA A 386 -0.74 5.92 50.17
CA ALA A 386 -1.50 5.89 51.42
C ALA A 386 -2.98 5.55 51.23
N ILE A 387 -3.63 6.08 50.18
CA ILE A 387 -5.02 5.74 49.85
C ILE A 387 -5.13 4.26 49.44
N ALA A 388 -4.16 3.74 48.69
CA ALA A 388 -4.11 2.34 48.31
C ALA A 388 -3.97 1.41 49.54
N GLU A 389 -3.10 1.77 50.49
CA GLU A 389 -2.94 1.05 51.76
C GLU A 389 -4.23 1.08 52.61
N ILE A 390 -4.85 2.25 52.77
CA ILE A 390 -6.13 2.38 53.50
C ILE A 390 -7.20 1.49 52.88
N ARG A 391 -7.29 1.44 51.55
CA ARG A 391 -8.24 0.57 50.85
C ARG A 391 -7.97 -0.90 51.14
N ALA A 392 -6.71 -1.33 51.05
CA ALA A 392 -6.31 -2.71 51.34
C ALA A 392 -6.62 -3.10 52.79
N ASP A 393 -6.44 -2.19 53.74
CA ASP A 393 -6.78 -2.42 55.14
C ASP A 393 -8.29 -2.43 55.39
N LEU A 394 -9.06 -1.62 54.66
CA LEU A 394 -10.53 -1.66 54.69
C LEU A 394 -11.05 -3.01 54.19
N ASP A 395 -10.50 -3.51 53.07
CA ASP A 395 -10.89 -4.79 52.49
C ASP A 395 -10.65 -5.94 53.49
N LYS A 396 -9.49 -5.95 54.18
CA LYS A 396 -9.19 -6.92 55.25
C LYS A 396 -10.14 -6.84 56.46
N LEU A 397 -10.68 -5.66 56.76
CA LEU A 397 -11.62 -5.46 57.87
C LEU A 397 -13.04 -5.93 57.50
N MET A 398 -13.42 -5.84 56.23
CA MET A 398 -14.73 -6.29 55.73
C MET A 398 -14.80 -7.79 55.43
N GLU A 399 -13.66 -8.49 55.36
CA GLU A 399 -13.56 -9.94 55.21
C GLU A 399 -13.62 -10.72 56.55
N LYS A 400 -13.78 -10.03 57.68
CA LYS A 400 -14.07 -10.60 59.01
C LYS A 400 -15.54 -10.45 59.37
#